data_AF-A0A2S9GB06-F1
#
_entry.id   AF-A0A2S9GB06-F1
#
_cell.length_a   1.000
_cell.length_b   1.000
_cell.length_c   1.000
_cell.angle_alpha   90.00
_cell.angle_beta   90.00
_cell.angle_gamma   90.00
#
_symmetry.space_group_name_H-M   'P 1'
#
loop_
_entity.id
_entity.type
_entity.pdbx_description
1 polymer ?
#
loop_
_entity_poly.entity_id
_entity_poly.type
_entity_poly.pdbx_seq_one_letter_code
_entity_poly.pdbx_strand_id
1 'polypeptide(L)'
;TAQGFGVDAPPPTIPMQVAESTVGPIIDDAALGMSSIGQRDVSLTPLQNAMIAATVANKGVTMRPYLVESLKGSDLANIATTSPT
;
A
#
# COMPACT_ATOMS: atom_id res chain seq x y z
N THR A 1 -8.12 -8.74 -7.80
CA THR A 1 -6.90 -9.57 -7.66
C THR A 1 -5.88 -8.83 -6.81
N ALA A 2 -4.74 -9.43 -6.46
CA ALA A 2 -3.72 -8.83 -5.59
C ALA A 2 -3.24 -7.45 -6.10
N GLN A 3 -3.06 -7.28 -7.41
CA GLN A 3 -2.68 -5.98 -7.99
C GLN A 3 -3.73 -4.88 -7.76
N GLY A 4 -5.02 -5.24 -7.65
CA GLY A 4 -6.09 -4.28 -7.33
C GLY A 4 -5.94 -3.65 -5.94
N PHE A 5 -5.17 -4.28 -5.04
CA PHE A 5 -4.81 -3.73 -3.74
C PHE A 5 -3.42 -3.06 -3.72
N GLY A 6 -2.70 -3.03 -4.85
CA GLY A 6 -1.36 -2.42 -4.96
C GLY A 6 -0.19 -3.37 -4.67
N VAL A 7 -0.43 -4.69 -4.63
CA VAL A 7 0.65 -5.69 -4.54
C VAL A 7 1.26 -5.93 -5.92
N ASP A 8 2.57 -6.22 -6.00
CA ASP A 8 3.37 -6.31 -7.23
C ASP A 8 3.38 -5.01 -8.06
N ALA A 9 3.28 -3.88 -7.37
CA ALA A 9 3.39 -2.56 -7.95
C ALA A 9 4.31 -1.69 -7.07
N PRO A 10 5.18 -0.85 -7.67
CA PRO A 10 5.99 0.09 -6.91
C PRO A 10 5.10 1.00 -6.05
N PRO A 11 5.29 1.03 -4.71
CA PRO A 11 4.44 1.82 -3.84
C PRO A 11 4.74 3.33 -3.99
N PRO A 12 3.75 4.21 -3.77
CA PRO A 12 3.98 5.64 -3.79
C PRO A 12 4.87 6.07 -2.61
N THR A 13 5.81 6.97 -2.87
CA THR A 13 6.64 7.58 -1.81
C THR A 13 5.78 8.45 -0.88
N ILE A 14 5.98 8.31 0.43
CA ILE A 14 5.18 8.99 1.47
C ILE A 14 6.02 9.55 2.63
N PRO A 15 6.55 10.77 2.51
CA PRO A 15 7.86 11.09 1.90
C PRO A 15 9.00 10.06 2.13
N MET A 16 8.80 9.05 2.96
CA MET A 16 9.65 7.87 3.10
C MET A 16 9.44 6.90 1.93
N GLN A 17 10.48 6.13 1.61
CA GLN A 17 10.36 5.01 0.68
C GLN A 17 9.67 3.84 1.37
N VAL A 18 8.81 3.14 0.63
CA VAL A 18 8.11 1.94 1.10
C VAL A 18 8.64 0.77 0.28
N ALA A 19 8.90 -0.37 0.93
CA ALA A 19 9.28 -1.59 0.22
C ALA A 19 8.08 -2.14 -0.56
N GLU A 20 8.34 -2.57 -1.80
CA GLU A 20 7.33 -3.24 -2.62
C GLU A 20 6.92 -4.57 -1.96
N SER A 21 5.61 -4.82 -1.97
CA SER A 21 5.05 -6.10 -1.51
C SER A 21 4.71 -6.97 -2.71
N THR A 22 4.84 -8.28 -2.57
CA THR A 22 4.68 -9.22 -3.69
C THR A 22 3.91 -10.47 -3.27
N VAL A 23 3.19 -11.08 -4.23
CA VAL A 23 2.66 -12.44 -4.05
C VAL A 23 3.64 -13.53 -4.51
N GLY A 24 4.77 -13.10 -5.10
CA GLY A 24 5.75 -13.97 -5.74
C GLY A 24 5.25 -14.63 -7.03
N PRO A 25 6.13 -15.35 -7.74
CA PRO A 25 5.74 -16.08 -8.93
C PRO A 25 4.89 -17.31 -8.56
N ILE A 26 3.65 -17.36 -9.07
CA ILE A 26 2.75 -18.52 -8.89
C ILE A 26 2.92 -19.43 -10.11
N ILE A 27 3.81 -20.42 -9.98
CA ILE A 27 4.26 -21.27 -11.11
C ILE A 27 3.49 -22.58 -11.28
N ASP A 28 2.79 -23.04 -10.23
CA ASP A 28 2.05 -24.31 -10.20
C ASP A 28 0.88 -24.26 -9.20
N ASP A 29 0.01 -25.29 -9.22
CA ASP A 29 -1.18 -25.35 -8.36
C ASP A 29 -0.84 -25.44 -6.87
N ALA A 30 0.30 -26.03 -6.52
CA ALA A 30 0.76 -26.10 -5.13
C ALA A 30 1.20 -24.71 -4.63
N ALA A 31 1.90 -23.95 -5.47
CA ALA A 31 2.24 -22.55 -5.24
C ALA A 31 0.97 -21.71 -5.08
N LEU A 32 -0.02 -21.91 -5.96
CA LEU A 32 -1.30 -21.21 -5.85
C LEU A 32 -2.00 -21.53 -4.53
N GLY A 33 -2.04 -22.80 -4.12
CA GLY A 33 -2.64 -23.22 -2.86
C GLY A 33 -1.97 -22.57 -1.64
N MET A 34 -0.64 -22.55 -1.60
CA MET A 34 0.11 -21.91 -0.52
C MET A 34 -0.03 -20.38 -0.53
N SER A 35 0.11 -19.74 -1.69
CA SER A 35 -0.01 -18.27 -1.79
C SER A 35 -1.43 -17.79 -1.46
N SER A 36 -2.46 -18.60 -1.72
CA SER A 36 -3.86 -18.27 -1.38
C SER A 36 -4.10 -18.13 0.13
N ILE A 37 -3.28 -18.76 0.96
CA ILE A 37 -3.31 -18.63 2.43
C ILE A 37 -2.21 -17.70 2.97
N GLY A 38 -1.56 -16.93 2.09
CA GLY A 38 -0.52 -15.96 2.45
C GLY A 38 0.84 -16.58 2.75
N GLN A 39 1.13 -17.78 2.24
CA GLN A 39 2.40 -18.47 2.45
C GLN A 39 3.30 -18.47 1.20
N ARG A 40 4.40 -19.24 1.27
CA ARG A 40 5.41 -19.40 0.22
C ARG A 40 6.17 -18.10 -0.03
N ASP A 41 5.83 -17.39 -1.11
CA ASP A 41 6.55 -16.20 -1.57
C ASP A 41 5.77 -14.91 -1.31
N VAL A 42 4.59 -15.00 -0.67
CA VAL A 42 3.80 -13.83 -0.30
C VAL A 42 4.53 -13.03 0.78
N SER A 43 4.90 -11.79 0.45
CA SER A 43 5.61 -10.88 1.33
C SER A 43 4.94 -9.50 1.30
N LEU A 44 4.42 -9.07 2.45
CA LEU A 44 3.67 -7.83 2.60
C LEU A 44 4.32 -6.94 3.66
N THR A 45 4.42 -5.64 3.38
CA THR A 45 4.74 -4.67 4.44
C THR A 45 3.53 -4.50 5.37
N PRO A 46 3.74 -4.13 6.65
CA PRO A 46 2.63 -3.80 7.54
C PRO A 46 1.73 -2.69 6.98
N LEU A 47 2.34 -1.70 6.31
CA LEU A 47 1.61 -0.63 5.63
C LEU A 47 0.71 -1.17 4.51
N GLN A 48 1.23 -2.06 3.66
CA GLN A 48 0.45 -2.66 2.58
C GLN A 48 -0.76 -3.44 3.12
N ASN A 49 -0.58 -4.19 4.21
CA ASN A 49 -1.68 -4.94 4.81
C ASN A 49 -2.74 -4.01 5.43
N ALA A 50 -2.30 -2.88 6.03
CA ALA A 50 -3.21 -1.84 6.51
C ALA A 50 -3.98 -1.17 5.36
N MET A 51 -3.34 -0.94 4.20
CA MET A 51 -4.02 -0.43 3.01
C MET A 51 -5.08 -1.39 2.47
N ILE A 52 -4.84 -2.71 2.50
CA ILE A 52 -5.85 -3.71 2.15
C ILE A 52 -7.08 -3.55 3.06
N ALA A 53 -6.87 -3.50 4.37
CA ALA A 53 -7.95 -3.31 5.34
C ALA A 53 -8.69 -1.97 5.13
N ALA A 54 -7.95 -0.88 4.91
CA ALA A 54 -8.51 0.44 4.64
C ALA A 54 -9.30 0.49 3.33
N THR A 55 -8.85 -0.21 2.29
CA THR A 55 -9.57 -0.32 1.01
C THR A 55 -10.90 -1.04 1.19
N VAL A 56 -10.92 -2.14 1.94
CA VAL A 56 -12.15 -2.85 2.28
C VAL A 56 -13.10 -1.95 3.09
N ALA A 57 -12.57 -1.25 4.09
CA ALA A 57 -13.34 -0.29 4.89
C ALA A 57 -13.87 0.88 4.04
N ASN A 58 -13.12 1.30 3.02
CA ASN A 58 -13.47 2.36 2.09
C ASN A 58 -14.21 1.84 0.84
N LYS A 59 -15.01 0.78 1.01
CA LYS A 59 -15.92 0.24 -0.03
C LYS A 59 -15.20 -0.14 -1.34
N GLY A 60 -13.97 -0.63 -1.24
CA GLY A 60 -13.16 -1.06 -2.38
C GLY A 60 -12.38 0.06 -3.06
N VAL A 61 -12.41 1.30 -2.54
CA VAL A 61 -11.63 2.42 -3.07
C VAL A 61 -10.30 2.52 -2.31
N THR A 62 -9.21 2.21 -3.00
CA THR A 62 -7.84 2.33 -2.46
C THR A 62 -7.41 3.79 -2.47
N MET A 63 -7.24 4.37 -1.29
CA MET A 63 -6.69 5.73 -1.14
C MET A 63 -5.16 5.69 -1.16
N ARG A 64 -4.53 6.74 -1.68
CA ARG A 64 -3.10 6.97 -1.55
C ARG A 64 -2.76 7.33 -0.09
N PRO A 65 -1.89 6.54 0.58
CA PRO A 65 -1.45 6.89 1.92
C PRO A 65 -0.61 8.17 1.90
N TYR A 66 -0.59 8.90 3.01
CA TYR A 66 0.29 10.05 3.20
C TYR A 66 0.64 10.19 4.69
N LEU A 67 1.81 10.77 4.97
CA LEU A 67 2.29 10.99 6.33
C LEU A 67 2.35 12.49 6.70
N VAL A 68 2.52 13.36 5.71
CA VAL A 68 2.60 14.82 5.92
C VAL A 68 1.25 15.42 5.58
N GLU A 69 0.58 16.03 6.55
CA GLU A 69 -0.71 16.69 6.35
C GLU A 69 -0.55 18.09 5.75
N SER A 70 0.38 18.89 6.29
CA SER A 70 0.63 20.25 5.82
C SER A 70 2.06 20.70 6.04
N LEU A 71 2.49 21.69 5.25
CA LEU A 71 3.75 22.40 5.38
C LEU A 71 3.45 23.83 5.81
N LYS A 72 4.12 24.30 6.86
CA LYS A 72 3.93 25.66 7.40
C LYS A 72 5.25 26.43 7.42
N GLY A 73 5.16 27.73 7.15
CA GLY A 73 6.29 28.66 7.24
C GLY A 73 6.74 28.90 8.67
N SER A 74 7.84 29.63 8.85
CA SER A 74 8.33 30.05 10.17
C SER A 74 7.34 30.95 10.92
N ASP A 75 6.46 31.62 10.17
CA ASP A 75 5.35 32.44 10.64
C ASP A 75 4.04 31.65 10.82
N LEU A 76 4.10 30.32 10.68
CA LEU A 76 2.97 29.38 10.69
C LEU A 76 1.97 29.54 9.53
N ALA A 77 2.26 30.38 8.53
CA ALA A 77 1.43 30.49 7.35
C ALA A 77 1.43 29.17 6.57
N ASN A 78 0.29 28.80 5.99
CA ASN A 78 0.16 27.57 5.21
C ASN A 78 0.94 27.68 3.89
N ILE A 79 1.83 26.72 3.64
CA ILE A 79 2.59 26.61 2.40
C ILE A 79 1.92 25.59 1.47
N ALA A 80 1.54 24.44 2.02
CA ALA A 80 0.89 23.37 1.26
C ALA A 80 0.08 22.46 2.20
N THR A 81 -0.98 21.86 1.66
CA THR A 81 -1.81 20.88 2.38
C THR A 81 -2.02 19.66 1.47
N THR A 82 -1.81 18.47 2.01
CA THR A 82 -1.98 17.22 1.28
C THR A 82 -3.46 16.94 1.08
N SER A 83 -3.86 16.68 -0.17
CA SER A 83 -5.21 16.26 -0.50
C SER A 83 -5.26 14.73 -0.61
N PRO A 84 -6.16 14.05 0.11
CA PRO A 84 -6.37 12.62 -0.07
C PRO A 84 -6.85 12.33 -1.50
N THR A 85 -6.27 11.30 -2.12
CA THR A 85 -6.60 10.85 -3.49
C THR A 85 -6.79 9.36 -3.53
#